data_AF-E9UUJ1-F1
#
_entry.id   AF-E9UUJ1-F1
#
_cell.length_a   1.000
_cell.length_b   1.000
_cell.length_c   1.000
_cell.angle_alpha   90.00
_cell.angle_beta   90.00
_cell.angle_gamma   90.00
#
_symmetry.space_group_name_H-M   'P 1'
#
loop_
_entity.id
_entity.type
_entity.pdbx_description
1 polymer ?
#
loop_
_entity_poly.entity_id
_entity_poly.type
_entity_poly.pdbx_seq_one_letter_code
_entity_poly.pdbx_strand_id
1 'polypeptide(L)'
;MLDPGGNQENSGGMTSRAVDDSRSLLTLGRVDSVRVQVGYRASPDDRVDRHYLLDLSVPEPEGEDVLEERAILAALEPVLYAGADARRHYSLHQHRWHTSWGASPGALEFGLLVDTGPRTTALSEASYDGVARAFRDVMEVVGQPKRTPISRESAVHRSRSAAATAYAVDPDALSLRAEEHHPADDSWTLTLRSTAGDEYDVVVGFVDGYAGSVSVRHAHRIEASDSIGPE
;
A
#
# COMPACT_ATOMS: atom_id res chain seq x y z
N MET A 1 -13.29 31.72 -80.75
CA MET A 1 -14.31 32.33 -79.88
C MET A 1 -13.92 31.96 -78.46
N LEU A 2 -13.47 32.96 -77.70
CA LEU A 2 -13.17 32.93 -76.25
C LEU A 2 -14.49 32.67 -75.49
N ASP A 3 -14.61 31.97 -74.36
CA ASP A 3 -13.98 32.18 -73.04
C ASP A 3 -14.11 30.90 -72.15
N PRO A 4 -13.35 30.76 -71.04
CA PRO A 4 -13.17 29.58 -70.20
C PRO A 4 -13.97 29.63 -68.88
N GLY A 5 -13.97 28.54 -68.11
CA GLY A 5 -14.36 28.60 -66.70
C GLY A 5 -14.46 27.25 -65.99
N GLY A 6 -13.66 27.09 -64.92
CA GLY A 6 -14.02 26.22 -63.80
C GLY A 6 -13.08 25.06 -63.50
N ASN A 7 -11.96 25.34 -62.84
CA ASN A 7 -11.22 24.37 -62.02
C ASN A 7 -12.13 23.78 -60.93
N GLN A 8 -12.16 22.44 -60.81
CA GLN A 8 -12.44 21.80 -59.54
C GLN A 8 -11.53 20.58 -59.40
N GLU A 9 -10.41 20.79 -58.71
CA GLU A 9 -9.65 19.73 -58.06
C GLU A 9 -10.58 19.05 -57.06
N ASN A 10 -10.83 17.75 -57.25
CA ASN A 10 -11.42 16.93 -56.20
C ASN A 10 -10.43 15.81 -55.89
N SER A 11 -9.54 16.12 -54.95
CA SER A 11 -8.71 15.16 -54.25
C SER A 11 -9.60 14.07 -53.66
N GLY A 12 -9.63 12.92 -54.34
CA GLY A 12 -10.27 11.70 -53.84
C GLY A 12 -9.58 11.28 -52.55
N GLY A 13 -10.15 11.70 -51.43
CA GLY A 13 -9.67 11.38 -50.09
C GLY A 13 -9.60 9.88 -49.88
N MET A 14 -8.42 9.42 -49.45
CA MET A 14 -8.30 8.20 -48.67
C MET A 14 -9.20 8.37 -47.43
N THR A 15 -10.40 7.79 -47.47
CA THR A 15 -11.21 7.60 -46.28
C THR A 15 -10.45 6.62 -45.40
N SER A 16 -9.60 7.17 -44.52
CA SER A 16 -9.05 6.48 -43.37
C SER A 16 -10.24 5.88 -42.64
N ARG A 17 -10.34 4.56 -42.72
CA ARG A 17 -11.38 3.77 -42.09
C ARG A 17 -11.19 3.99 -40.59
N ALA A 18 -12.02 4.85 -40.01
CA ALA A 18 -12.05 5.10 -38.58
C ALA A 18 -12.08 3.73 -37.90
N VAL A 19 -11.02 3.45 -37.13
CA VAL A 19 -10.99 2.29 -36.26
C VAL A 19 -12.16 2.48 -35.32
N ASP A 20 -13.07 1.52 -35.35
CA ASP A 20 -14.23 1.45 -34.50
C ASP A 20 -13.76 1.45 -33.03
N ASP A 21 -13.78 2.64 -32.40
CA ASP A 21 -13.48 2.87 -30.98
C ASP A 21 -14.49 2.18 -30.04
N SER A 22 -15.45 1.44 -30.61
CA SER A 22 -16.49 0.70 -29.89
C SER A 22 -16.06 -0.68 -29.41
N ARG A 23 -14.77 -1.05 -29.52
CA ARG A 23 -14.26 -2.18 -28.74
C ARG A 23 -14.12 -1.70 -27.31
N SER A 24 -15.17 -1.90 -26.50
CA SER A 24 -15.06 -1.71 -25.05
C SER A 24 -13.89 -2.56 -24.58
N LEU A 25 -12.76 -1.90 -24.32
CA LEU A 25 -11.69 -2.43 -23.52
C LEU A 25 -12.36 -3.03 -22.28
N LEU A 26 -12.00 -4.28 -21.94
CA LEU A 26 -12.50 -4.99 -20.77
C LEU A 26 -12.92 -3.99 -19.68
N THR A 27 -14.20 -3.91 -19.38
CA THR A 27 -14.69 -3.14 -18.23
C THR A 27 -14.14 -3.85 -17.01
N LEU A 28 -12.93 -3.47 -16.61
CA LEU A 28 -12.33 -3.89 -15.36
C LEU A 28 -13.31 -3.42 -14.30
N GLY A 29 -14.06 -4.36 -13.73
CA GLY A 29 -15.25 -4.08 -12.93
C GLY A 29 -15.01 -3.13 -11.76
N ARG A 30 -16.10 -2.84 -11.03
CA ARG A 30 -16.07 -2.02 -9.82
C ARG A 30 -14.95 -2.48 -8.87
N VAL A 31 -14.27 -1.52 -8.26
CA VAL A 31 -13.33 -1.79 -7.17
C VAL A 31 -14.09 -1.60 -5.86
N ASP A 32 -14.15 -2.64 -5.06
CA ASP A 32 -14.81 -2.67 -3.76
C ASP A 32 -13.80 -2.62 -2.60
N SER A 33 -12.52 -2.89 -2.88
CA SER A 33 -11.45 -2.80 -1.89
C SER A 33 -10.13 -2.30 -2.48
N VAL A 34 -9.43 -1.48 -1.70
CA VAL A 34 -8.09 -0.99 -2.00
C VAL A 34 -7.12 -1.49 -0.93
N ARG A 35 -6.02 -2.10 -1.38
CA ARG A 35 -4.88 -2.46 -0.53
C ARG A 35 -3.67 -1.64 -0.93
N VAL A 36 -2.99 -1.05 0.05
CA VAL A 36 -1.69 -0.40 -0.15
C VAL A 36 -0.66 -1.06 0.73
N GLN A 37 0.49 -1.37 0.14
CA GLN A 37 1.67 -1.85 0.84
C GLN A 37 2.84 -0.92 0.54
N VAL A 38 3.54 -0.47 1.57
CA VAL A 38 4.77 0.31 1.46
C VAL A 38 5.88 -0.41 2.21
N GLY A 39 6.97 -0.75 1.54
CA GLY A 39 8.14 -1.37 2.13
C GLY A 39 9.39 -0.51 2.00
N TYR A 40 10.20 -0.44 3.05
CA TYR A 40 11.52 0.21 3.03
C TYR A 40 12.65 -0.80 3.20
N ARG A 41 13.66 -0.74 2.34
CA ARG A 41 14.85 -1.60 2.38
C ARG A 41 16.11 -0.80 2.10
N ALA A 42 17.27 -1.31 2.51
CA ALA A 42 18.53 -0.59 2.32
C ALA A 42 19.01 -0.64 0.85
N SER A 43 18.85 -1.78 0.18
CA SER A 43 19.18 -1.96 -1.23
C SER A 43 18.17 -2.89 -1.95
N PRO A 44 18.17 -2.96 -3.29
CA PRO A 44 17.22 -3.78 -4.04
C PRO A 44 17.24 -5.28 -3.74
N ASP A 45 18.38 -5.80 -3.29
CA ASP A 45 18.57 -7.21 -2.97
C ASP A 45 18.34 -7.50 -1.47
N ASP A 46 18.24 -6.45 -0.66
CA ASP A 46 17.97 -6.61 0.77
C ASP A 46 16.51 -6.95 1.04
N ARG A 47 16.31 -7.64 2.16
CA ARG A 47 14.97 -7.79 2.74
C ARG A 47 14.44 -6.43 3.15
N VAL A 48 13.13 -6.27 3.00
CA VAL A 48 12.41 -5.13 3.54
C VAL A 48 12.55 -5.15 5.06
N ASP A 49 12.90 -4.01 5.63
CA ASP A 49 13.05 -3.86 7.07
C ASP A 49 11.72 -3.62 7.77
N ARG A 50 10.88 -2.84 7.09
CA ARG A 50 9.64 -2.34 7.60
C ARG A 50 8.63 -2.25 6.47
N HIS A 51 7.44 -2.77 6.74
CA HIS A 51 6.27 -2.63 5.91
C HIS A 51 5.20 -1.81 6.61
N TYR A 52 4.42 -1.10 5.81
CA TYR A 52 3.20 -0.45 6.19
C TYR A 52 2.10 -0.95 5.26
N LEU A 53 0.96 -1.31 5.83
CA LEU A 53 -0.18 -1.89 5.14
C LEU A 53 -1.41 -1.04 5.43
N LEU A 54 -2.22 -0.82 4.40
CA LEU A 54 -3.52 -0.16 4.49
C LEU A 54 -4.55 -0.95 3.69
N ASP A 55 -5.56 -1.48 4.36
CA ASP A 55 -6.71 -2.13 3.75
C ASP A 55 -7.93 -1.22 3.88
N LEU A 56 -8.57 -0.88 2.76
CA LEU A 56 -9.77 -0.03 2.71
C LEU A 56 -10.89 -0.73 1.94
N SER A 57 -12.12 -0.58 2.44
CA SER A 57 -13.32 -0.87 1.66
C SER A 57 -13.77 0.39 0.94
N VAL A 58 -14.05 0.28 -0.35
CA VAL A 58 -14.57 1.38 -1.15
C VAL A 58 -16.08 1.50 -0.88
N PRO A 59 -16.57 2.66 -0.41
CA PRO A 59 -17.99 2.88 -0.21
C PRO A 59 -18.80 2.65 -1.49
N GLU A 60 -20.10 2.37 -1.35
CA GLU A 60 -20.97 2.33 -2.52
C GLU A 60 -21.12 3.74 -3.08
N PRO A 61 -20.81 3.97 -4.38
CA PRO A 61 -20.91 5.30 -4.93
C PRO A 61 -22.38 5.73 -4.96
N GLU A 62 -22.66 6.95 -4.50
CA GLU A 62 -23.95 7.61 -4.74
C GLU A 62 -24.00 8.14 -6.18
N GLY A 63 -23.76 7.29 -7.19
CA GLY A 63 -23.73 7.67 -8.61
C GLY A 63 -22.72 6.88 -9.46
N GLU A 64 -22.28 7.48 -10.57
CA GLU A 64 -21.22 6.94 -11.45
C GLU A 64 -19.81 7.29 -10.94
N ASP A 65 -19.62 7.42 -9.63
CA ASP A 65 -18.31 7.78 -9.09
C ASP A 65 -17.34 6.61 -9.22
N VAL A 66 -16.28 6.82 -10.01
CA VAL A 66 -15.27 5.81 -10.31
C VAL A 66 -14.05 6.14 -9.47
N LEU A 67 -13.59 5.16 -8.69
CA LEU A 67 -12.37 5.27 -7.89
C LEU A 67 -11.21 5.90 -8.67
N GLU A 68 -10.75 7.07 -8.25
CA GLU A 68 -9.68 7.81 -8.91
C GLU A 68 -8.29 7.26 -8.54
N GLU A 69 -7.83 6.24 -9.26
CA GLU A 69 -6.53 5.59 -9.01
C GLU A 69 -5.34 6.57 -9.05
N ARG A 70 -5.41 7.61 -9.90
CA ARG A 70 -4.38 8.66 -9.98
C ARG A 70 -4.29 9.50 -8.72
N ALA A 71 -5.42 9.78 -8.08
CA ALA A 71 -5.46 10.52 -6.83
C ALA A 71 -4.83 9.70 -5.68
N ILE A 72 -5.06 8.38 -5.67
CA ILE A 72 -4.39 7.47 -4.72
C ILE A 72 -2.88 7.49 -4.92
N LEU A 73 -2.40 7.39 -6.17
CA LEU A 73 -0.96 7.45 -6.46
C LEU A 73 -0.33 8.79 -6.07
N ALA A 74 -1.04 9.91 -6.30
CA ALA A 74 -0.59 11.24 -5.87
C ALA A 74 -0.48 11.34 -4.34
N ALA A 75 -1.46 10.78 -3.61
CA ALA A 75 -1.44 10.72 -2.14
C ALA A 75 -0.27 9.88 -1.61
N LEU A 76 0.20 8.88 -2.36
CA LEU A 76 1.35 8.04 -1.99
C LEU A 76 2.72 8.64 -2.36
N GLU A 77 2.78 9.61 -3.26
CA GLU A 77 4.04 10.19 -3.72
C GLU A 77 4.95 10.74 -2.58
N PRO A 78 4.43 11.37 -1.50
CA PRO A 78 5.24 11.84 -0.37
C PRO A 78 6.07 10.75 0.33
N VAL A 79 5.63 9.49 0.27
CA VAL A 79 6.33 8.32 0.85
C VAL A 79 7.75 8.17 0.30
N LEU A 80 7.97 8.58 -0.96
CA LEU A 80 9.26 8.51 -1.65
C LEU A 80 10.31 9.48 -1.11
N TYR A 81 9.87 10.46 -0.33
CA TYR A 81 10.69 11.52 0.25
C TYR A 81 10.88 11.35 1.77
N ALA A 82 10.28 10.32 2.39
CA ALA A 82 10.33 10.18 3.82
C ALA A 82 11.79 10.06 4.32
N GLY A 83 12.19 11.00 5.19
CA GLY A 83 13.54 11.09 5.73
C GLY A 83 14.62 11.44 4.70
N ALA A 84 14.29 12.11 3.59
CA ALA A 84 15.26 12.61 2.61
C ALA A 84 14.77 13.86 1.85
N ASP A 85 15.71 14.72 1.46
CA ASP A 85 15.41 15.92 0.65
C ASP A 85 15.20 15.62 -0.84
N ALA A 86 15.48 14.39 -1.28
CA ALA A 86 15.33 13.95 -2.67
C ALA A 86 14.60 12.60 -2.76
N ARG A 87 13.98 12.34 -3.92
CA ARG A 87 13.33 11.05 -4.18
C ARG A 87 14.34 9.92 -4.12
N ARG A 88 13.94 8.85 -3.45
CA ARG A 88 14.69 7.60 -3.37
C ARG A 88 14.42 6.73 -4.60
N HIS A 89 15.29 5.75 -4.86
CA HIS A 89 14.97 4.70 -5.82
C HIS A 89 13.77 3.90 -5.32
N TYR A 90 12.84 3.56 -6.21
CA TYR A 90 11.63 2.84 -5.85
C TYR A 90 11.12 1.96 -6.99
N SER A 91 10.28 1.00 -6.63
CA SER A 91 9.46 0.22 -7.56
C SER A 91 8.00 0.27 -7.13
N LEU A 92 7.11 0.45 -8.10
CA LEU A 92 5.66 0.48 -7.92
C LEU A 92 5.05 -0.69 -8.67
N HIS A 93 4.28 -1.49 -7.96
CA HIS A 93 3.49 -2.59 -8.47
C HIS A 93 2.01 -2.25 -8.30
N GLN A 94 1.24 -2.36 -9.38
CA GLN A 94 -0.20 -2.17 -9.35
C GLN A 94 -0.86 -3.44 -9.87
N HIS A 95 -1.72 -4.03 -9.04
CA HIS A 95 -2.43 -5.25 -9.37
C HIS A 95 -3.94 -5.03 -9.22
N ARG A 96 -4.70 -5.43 -10.24
CA ARG A 96 -6.15 -5.35 -10.22
C ARG A 96 -6.74 -6.72 -10.47
N TRP A 97 -7.54 -7.21 -9.53
CA TRP A 97 -8.18 -8.51 -9.62
C TRP A 97 -9.69 -8.37 -9.55
N HIS A 98 -10.36 -9.16 -10.38
CA HIS A 98 -11.81 -9.28 -10.39
C HIS A 98 -12.13 -10.74 -10.59
N THR A 99 -13.07 -11.29 -9.82
CA THR A 99 -13.54 -12.66 -10.07
C THR A 99 -15.01 -12.63 -10.47
N SER A 100 -15.34 -13.32 -11.55
CA SER A 100 -16.70 -13.39 -12.10
C SER A 100 -17.55 -14.52 -11.49
N TRP A 101 -16.99 -15.26 -10.52
CA TRP A 101 -17.63 -16.40 -9.88
C TRP A 101 -18.10 -15.99 -8.49
N GLY A 102 -19.41 -15.78 -8.34
CA GLY A 102 -20.03 -15.33 -7.09
C GLY A 102 -19.88 -13.82 -6.83
N ALA A 103 -20.27 -13.37 -5.64
CA ALA A 103 -20.20 -11.98 -5.20
C ALA A 103 -18.79 -11.63 -4.70
N SER A 104 -17.77 -11.87 -5.52
CA SER A 104 -16.39 -11.53 -5.15
C SER A 104 -16.11 -10.07 -5.47
N PRO A 105 -15.62 -9.30 -4.50
CA PRO A 105 -15.29 -7.90 -4.72
C PRO A 105 -14.17 -7.75 -5.76
N GLY A 106 -14.23 -6.71 -6.58
CA GLY A 106 -13.07 -6.23 -7.33
C GLY A 106 -12.07 -5.58 -6.38
N ALA A 107 -10.79 -5.93 -6.52
CA ALA A 107 -9.73 -5.44 -5.65
C ALA A 107 -8.65 -4.72 -6.47
N LEU A 108 -8.15 -3.63 -5.88
CA LEU A 108 -7.00 -2.88 -6.37
C LEU A 108 -5.90 -2.90 -5.31
N GLU A 109 -4.71 -3.32 -5.70
CA GLU A 109 -3.55 -3.37 -4.83
C GLU A 109 -2.40 -2.52 -5.38
N PHE A 110 -1.83 -1.68 -4.53
CA PHE A 110 -0.61 -0.92 -4.78
C PHE A 110 0.51 -1.42 -3.85
N GLY A 111 1.62 -1.87 -4.42
CA GLY A 111 2.84 -2.21 -3.69
C GLY A 111 3.95 -1.23 -4.04
N LEU A 112 4.46 -0.50 -3.06
CA LEU A 112 5.55 0.46 -3.22
C LEU A 112 6.76 0.01 -2.40
N LEU A 113 7.89 -0.26 -3.04
CA LEU A 113 9.15 -0.56 -2.38
C LEU A 113 10.14 0.58 -2.58
N VAL A 114 10.70 1.08 -1.49
CA VAL A 114 11.60 2.24 -1.46
C VAL A 114 12.97 1.84 -0.94
N ASP A 115 14.01 2.16 -1.72
CA ASP A 115 15.41 1.87 -1.39
C ASP A 115 16.02 3.08 -0.66
N THR A 116 16.39 2.90 0.60
CA THR A 116 16.80 4.00 1.47
C THR A 116 18.31 4.16 1.65
N GLY A 117 19.10 3.18 1.21
CA GLY A 117 20.49 3.08 1.61
C GLY A 117 20.66 2.68 3.08
N PRO A 118 21.88 2.78 3.62
CA PRO A 118 22.20 2.39 4.99
C PRO A 118 21.34 3.10 6.04
N ARG A 119 20.93 2.37 7.08
CA ARG A 119 19.91 2.80 8.03
C ARG A 119 20.42 3.83 9.05
N THR A 120 19.50 4.68 9.50
CA THR A 120 19.62 5.48 10.74
C THR A 120 18.29 5.46 11.49
N THR A 121 18.29 5.65 12.81
CA THR A 121 17.05 5.72 13.61
C THR A 121 16.14 6.86 13.15
N ALA A 122 16.72 7.99 12.74
CA ALA A 122 15.97 9.15 12.23
C ALA A 122 15.16 8.82 10.96
N LEU A 123 15.67 7.93 10.10
CA LEU A 123 14.94 7.46 8.93
C LEU A 123 13.69 6.64 9.32
N SER A 124 13.78 5.86 10.40
CA SER A 124 12.67 5.04 10.87
C SER A 124 11.47 5.89 11.32
N GLU A 125 11.71 6.94 12.11
CA GLU A 125 10.66 7.86 12.57
C GLU A 125 10.07 8.67 11.41
N ALA A 126 10.93 9.24 10.56
CA ALA A 126 10.49 10.01 9.40
C ALA A 126 9.66 9.15 8.41
N SER A 127 10.01 7.87 8.23
CA SER A 127 9.22 6.93 7.42
C SER A 127 7.84 6.68 8.01
N TYR A 128 7.75 6.56 9.34
CA TYR A 128 6.49 6.29 10.03
C TYR A 128 5.53 7.47 9.86
N ASP A 129 5.99 8.69 10.15
CA ASP A 129 5.18 9.90 10.02
C ASP A 129 4.80 10.20 8.57
N GLY A 130 5.74 10.00 7.65
CA GLY A 130 5.53 10.21 6.21
C GLY A 130 4.46 9.26 5.66
N VAL A 131 4.54 7.97 5.99
CA VAL A 131 3.55 6.98 5.56
C VAL A 131 2.21 7.19 6.26
N ALA A 132 2.18 7.50 7.55
CA ALA A 132 0.93 7.77 8.26
C ALA A 132 0.16 8.95 7.64
N ARG A 133 0.87 10.02 7.23
CA ARG A 133 0.26 11.14 6.49
C ARG A 133 -0.26 10.68 5.12
N ALA A 134 0.56 10.00 4.32
CA ALA A 134 0.15 9.53 2.99
C ALA A 134 -1.06 8.58 3.07
N PHE A 135 -1.11 7.70 4.06
CA PHE A 135 -2.25 6.80 4.27
C PHE A 135 -3.51 7.55 4.67
N ARG A 136 -3.40 8.63 5.45
CA ARG A 136 -4.54 9.52 5.72
C ARG A 136 -5.06 10.15 4.43
N ASP A 137 -4.18 10.65 3.58
CA ASP A 137 -4.56 11.25 2.30
C ASP A 137 -5.22 10.21 1.38
N VAL A 138 -4.73 8.96 1.37
CA VAL A 138 -5.39 7.84 0.65
C VAL A 138 -6.78 7.53 1.24
N MET A 139 -6.94 7.53 2.56
CA MET A 139 -8.24 7.36 3.21
C MET A 139 -9.23 8.48 2.83
N GLU A 140 -8.75 9.71 2.61
CA GLU A 140 -9.59 10.80 2.12
C GLU A 140 -10.02 10.59 0.66
N VAL A 141 -9.12 10.11 -0.20
CA VAL A 141 -9.42 9.83 -1.62
C VAL A 141 -10.38 8.63 -1.78
N VAL A 142 -10.16 7.55 -1.04
CA VAL A 142 -10.95 6.31 -1.16
C VAL A 142 -12.28 6.40 -0.40
N GLY A 143 -12.33 7.26 0.62
CA GLY A 143 -13.46 7.39 1.54
C GLY A 143 -13.07 6.95 2.96
N GLN A 144 -13.33 7.82 3.94
CA GLN A 144 -12.91 7.59 5.31
C GLN A 144 -13.70 6.43 5.92
N PRO A 145 -13.04 5.36 6.38
CA PRO A 145 -13.71 4.26 7.03
C PRO A 145 -14.27 4.70 8.39
N LYS A 146 -15.40 4.10 8.76
CA LYS A 146 -16.00 4.34 10.08
C LYS A 146 -15.03 3.89 11.18
N ARG A 147 -14.76 4.78 12.14
CA ARG A 147 -13.97 4.43 13.32
C ARG A 147 -14.69 3.39 14.16
N THR A 148 -14.02 2.28 14.41
CA THR A 148 -14.50 1.19 15.27
C THR A 148 -13.36 0.76 16.18
N PRO A 149 -13.59 0.68 17.50
CA PRO A 149 -12.56 0.28 18.46
C PRO A 149 -11.90 -1.03 18.07
N ILE A 150 -10.58 -1.10 18.22
CA ILE A 150 -9.82 -2.30 17.87
C ILE A 150 -9.87 -3.30 19.03
N SER A 151 -10.61 -4.40 18.85
CA SER A 151 -10.59 -5.48 19.82
C SER A 151 -9.23 -6.18 19.84
N ARG A 152 -8.84 -6.72 21.00
CA ARG A 152 -7.61 -7.51 21.16
C ARG A 152 -7.52 -8.65 20.16
N GLU A 153 -8.59 -9.43 19.99
CA GLU A 153 -8.62 -10.56 19.04
C GLU A 153 -8.42 -10.11 17.60
N SER A 154 -9.06 -9.00 17.22
CA SER A 154 -8.86 -8.39 15.91
C SER A 154 -7.43 -7.90 15.72
N ALA A 155 -6.81 -7.29 16.73
CA ALA A 155 -5.42 -6.84 16.69
C ALA A 155 -4.43 -8.02 16.53
N VAL A 156 -4.65 -9.13 17.25
CA VAL A 156 -3.83 -10.34 17.13
C VAL A 156 -3.99 -10.98 15.74
N HIS A 157 -5.21 -11.10 15.24
CA HIS A 157 -5.45 -11.68 13.92
C HIS A 157 -4.84 -10.84 12.79
N ARG A 158 -5.02 -9.52 12.87
CA ARG A 158 -4.45 -8.57 11.89
C ARG A 158 -2.94 -8.53 11.94
N SER A 159 -2.34 -8.56 13.13
CA SER A 159 -0.88 -8.54 13.25
C SER A 159 -0.23 -9.77 12.64
N ARG A 160 -0.79 -10.96 12.85
CA ARG A 160 -0.34 -12.20 12.20
C ARG A 160 -0.46 -12.12 10.68
N SER A 161 -1.61 -11.68 10.18
CA SER A 161 -1.88 -11.54 8.75
C SER A 161 -0.94 -10.52 8.08
N ALA A 162 -0.66 -9.42 8.77
CA ALA A 162 0.28 -8.39 8.31
C ALA A 162 1.71 -8.92 8.25
N ALA A 163 2.18 -9.60 9.29
CA ALA A 163 3.52 -10.20 9.30
C ALA A 163 3.67 -11.28 8.22
N ALA A 164 2.63 -12.10 8.01
CA ALA A 164 2.57 -13.08 6.93
C ALA A 164 2.66 -12.44 5.55
N THR A 165 1.93 -11.34 5.33
CA THR A 165 1.95 -10.58 4.07
C THR A 165 3.31 -9.93 3.83
N ALA A 166 3.89 -9.30 4.86
CA ALA A 166 5.15 -8.58 4.78
C ALA A 166 6.36 -9.51 4.55
N TYR A 167 6.41 -10.64 5.27
CA TYR A 167 7.61 -11.47 5.35
C TYR A 167 7.43 -12.89 4.78
N ALA A 168 6.31 -13.16 4.10
CA ALA A 168 5.97 -14.46 3.52
C ALA A 168 6.08 -15.62 4.54
N VAL A 169 5.67 -15.35 5.78
CA VAL A 169 5.62 -16.35 6.87
C VAL A 169 4.21 -16.90 7.02
N ASP A 170 4.10 -18.13 7.54
CA ASP A 170 2.80 -18.72 7.87
C ASP A 170 2.18 -18.01 9.08
N PRO A 171 0.98 -17.40 8.95
CA PRO A 171 0.33 -16.70 10.06
C PRO A 171 0.02 -17.61 11.26
N ASP A 172 -0.23 -18.91 11.03
CA ASP A 172 -0.53 -19.87 12.09
C ASP A 172 0.74 -20.35 12.82
N ALA A 173 1.91 -20.16 12.21
CA ALA A 173 3.21 -20.41 12.82
C ALA A 173 3.70 -19.24 13.72
N LEU A 174 2.92 -18.15 13.84
CA LEU A 174 3.27 -16.98 14.63
C LEU A 174 2.68 -17.02 16.05
N SER A 175 3.56 -17.00 17.04
CA SER A 175 3.21 -16.91 18.47
C SER A 175 3.25 -15.47 18.96
N LEU A 176 2.26 -15.06 19.77
CA LEU A 176 2.27 -13.76 20.43
C LEU A 176 3.22 -13.79 21.64
N ARG A 177 4.09 -12.77 21.76
CA ARG A 177 5.08 -12.65 22.84
C ARG A 177 4.80 -11.51 23.80
N ALA A 178 4.42 -10.36 23.26
CA ALA A 178 4.05 -9.19 24.03
C ALA A 178 2.90 -8.48 23.34
N GLU A 179 2.08 -7.78 24.12
CA GLU A 179 1.04 -6.91 23.62
C GLU A 179 0.88 -5.70 24.56
N GLU A 180 0.59 -4.55 23.99
CA GLU A 180 0.27 -3.32 24.70
C GLU A 180 -0.87 -2.61 23.96
N HIS A 181 -1.86 -2.14 24.71
CA HIS A 181 -2.97 -1.36 24.18
C HIS A 181 -2.77 0.12 24.51
N HIS A 182 -2.87 0.97 23.51
CA HIS A 182 -2.77 2.42 23.63
C HIS A 182 -4.15 3.03 23.43
N PRO A 183 -4.97 3.17 24.50
CA PRO A 183 -6.37 3.58 24.37
C PRO A 183 -6.55 5.03 23.92
N ALA A 184 -5.55 5.90 24.11
CA ALA A 184 -5.59 7.28 23.65
C ALA A 184 -5.56 7.36 22.10
N ASP A 185 -4.90 6.39 21.47
CA ASP A 185 -4.66 6.35 20.02
C ASP A 185 -5.51 5.26 19.33
N ASP A 186 -6.32 4.50 20.09
CA ASP A 186 -7.06 3.31 19.63
C ASP A 186 -6.17 2.35 18.82
N SER A 187 -4.97 2.09 19.34
CA SER A 187 -3.96 1.28 18.67
C SER A 187 -3.39 0.19 19.58
N TRP A 188 -2.84 -0.85 18.97
CA TRP A 188 -2.20 -1.98 19.64
C TRP A 188 -0.80 -2.20 19.13
N THR A 189 0.15 -2.34 20.05
CA THR A 189 1.51 -2.80 19.75
C THR A 189 1.63 -4.26 20.13
N LEU A 190 2.09 -5.11 19.22
CA LEU A 190 2.23 -6.55 19.43
C LEU A 190 3.61 -7.02 18.97
N THR A 191 4.24 -7.90 19.74
CA THR A 191 5.44 -8.62 19.31
C THR A 191 5.09 -10.06 18.98
N LEU A 192 5.34 -10.47 17.74
CA LEU A 192 5.13 -11.83 17.25
C LEU A 192 6.48 -12.55 17.12
N ARG A 193 6.46 -13.87 17.28
CA ARG A 193 7.62 -14.73 17.06
C ARG A 193 7.29 -15.93 16.20
N SER A 194 8.08 -16.15 15.16
CA SER A 194 8.01 -17.34 14.30
C SER A 194 8.62 -18.57 14.97
N THR A 195 8.33 -19.74 14.42
CA THR A 195 8.98 -21.02 14.80
C THR A 195 10.49 -21.02 14.55
N ALA A 196 10.95 -20.25 13.56
CA ALA A 196 12.38 -20.04 13.27
C ALA A 196 13.08 -19.12 14.30
N GLY A 197 12.32 -18.45 15.17
CA GLY A 197 12.85 -17.56 16.19
C GLY A 197 13.07 -16.12 15.73
N ASP A 198 12.50 -15.74 14.59
CA ASP A 198 12.41 -14.35 14.16
C ASP A 198 11.31 -13.65 14.95
N GLU A 199 11.56 -12.40 15.33
CA GLU A 199 10.60 -11.56 16.04
C GLU A 199 10.19 -10.37 15.17
N TYR A 200 8.92 -9.98 15.31
CA TYR A 200 8.29 -8.92 14.55
C TYR A 200 7.54 -7.98 15.49
N ASP A 201 7.85 -6.70 15.41
CA ASP A 201 7.06 -5.66 16.07
C ASP A 201 5.97 -5.20 15.12
N VAL A 202 4.73 -5.20 15.59
CA VAL A 202 3.54 -4.86 14.80
C VAL A 202 2.74 -3.80 15.53
N VAL A 203 2.39 -2.72 14.85
CA VAL A 203 1.46 -1.70 15.35
C VAL A 203 0.20 -1.74 14.49
N VAL A 204 -0.94 -2.08 15.09
CA VAL A 204 -2.26 -2.07 14.46
C VAL A 204 -2.99 -0.80 14.88
N GLY A 205 -3.62 -0.10 13.94
CA GLY A 205 -4.28 1.19 14.23
C GLY A 205 -3.34 2.39 14.14
N PHE A 206 -2.20 2.25 13.46
CA PHE A 206 -1.14 3.28 13.47
C PHE A 206 -1.56 4.60 12.79
N VAL A 207 -2.58 4.58 11.93
CA VAL A 207 -3.19 5.77 11.31
C VAL A 207 -4.52 6.05 11.98
N ASP A 208 -4.53 7.04 12.89
CA ASP A 208 -5.72 7.57 13.57
C ASP A 208 -6.64 6.49 14.19
N GLY A 209 -6.06 5.38 14.68
CA GLY A 209 -6.79 4.26 15.27
C GLY A 209 -7.49 3.34 14.26
N TYR A 210 -7.21 3.47 12.97
CA TYR A 210 -7.89 2.68 11.95
C TYR A 210 -7.38 1.24 11.91
N ALA A 211 -8.24 0.27 12.21
CA ALA A 211 -7.89 -1.15 12.25
C ALA A 211 -7.33 -1.71 10.92
N GLY A 212 -7.63 -1.10 9.77
CA GLY A 212 -7.06 -1.50 8.48
C GLY A 212 -5.64 -0.97 8.23
N SER A 213 -5.09 -0.17 9.14
CA SER A 213 -3.72 0.34 9.07
C SER A 213 -2.80 -0.46 9.98
N VAL A 214 -1.71 -1.01 9.42
CA VAL A 214 -0.72 -1.80 10.18
C VAL A 214 0.69 -1.40 9.79
N SER A 215 1.58 -1.20 10.76
CA SER A 215 3.03 -1.16 10.54
C SER A 215 3.67 -2.42 11.10
N VAL A 216 4.64 -2.99 10.39
CA VAL A 216 5.31 -4.23 10.80
C VAL A 216 6.79 -4.17 10.45
N ARG A 217 7.65 -4.50 11.40
CA ARG A 217 9.11 -4.54 11.22
C ARG A 217 9.70 -5.77 11.87
N HIS A 218 10.89 -6.16 11.46
CA HIS A 218 11.70 -7.07 12.26
C HIS A 218 12.09 -6.41 13.58
N ALA A 219 11.96 -7.13 14.69
CA ALA A 219 12.51 -6.71 15.96
C ALA A 219 14.04 -6.81 15.90
N HIS A 220 14.75 -5.76 16.30
CA HIS A 220 16.20 -5.84 16.39
C HIS A 220 16.58 -6.78 17.55
N ARG A 221 17.35 -7.83 17.25
CA ARG A 221 18.05 -8.55 18.31
C ARG A 221 19.01 -7.58 18.98
N ILE A 222 18.73 -7.24 20.23
CA ILE A 222 19.77 -6.73 21.12
C ILE A 222 20.71 -7.91 21.34
N GLU A 223 21.81 -7.97 20.59
CA GLU A 223 22.92 -8.85 20.96
C GLU A 223 23.45 -8.32 22.29
N ALA A 224 23.10 -9.01 23.37
CA ALA A 224 23.76 -8.79 24.65
C ALA A 224 25.22 -9.24 24.48
N SER A 225 26.11 -8.26 24.32
CA SER A 225 27.55 -8.49 24.40
C SER A 225 27.89 -8.90 25.84
N ASP A 226 27.87 -10.20 26.13
CA ASP A 226 28.47 -10.74 27.34
C ASP A 226 29.98 -10.45 27.29
N SER A 227 30.36 -9.33 27.93
CA SER A 227 31.75 -9.00 28.16
C SER A 227 32.26 -9.86 29.31
N ILE A 228 32.75 -11.07 28.99
CA ILE A 228 33.55 -11.85 29.93
C ILE A 228 34.90 -11.11 30.07
N GLY A 229 35.08 -10.39 31.17
CA GLY A 229 36.37 -9.81 31.52
C GLY A 229 37.39 -10.89 31.87
N PRO A 230 38.68 -10.74 31.52
CA PRO A 230 39.72 -11.65 31.97
C PRO A 230 40.05 -11.42 33.46
N GLU A 231 40.33 -12.52 34.16
CA GLU A 231 40.79 -12.56 35.56
C GLU A 231 42.14 -11.85 35.79
#